data_AF-A0A5C7VJG6-F1
#
_entry.id   AF-A0A5C7VJG6-F1
#
_cell.length_a   1.000
_cell.length_b   1.000
_cell.length_c   1.000
_cell.angle_alpha   90.00
_cell.angle_beta   90.00
_cell.angle_gamma   90.00
#
_symmetry.space_group_name_H-M   'P 1'
#
loop_
_entity.id
_entity.type
_entity.pdbx_description
1 polymer ?
#
loop_
_entity_poly.entity_id
_entity_poly.type
_entity_poly.pdbx_seq_one_letter_code
_entity_poly.pdbx_strand_id
1 'polypeptide(L)'
;MFLRPDRVPEVIGDMHAHTLAGGCNLIVCAMDTATTPCPIGFPFTFGEGALKDTYAGWEVLKYNEDLGTMHNGAQLQFATLLARKPAA
;
A
#
# COMPACT_ATOMS: atom_id res chain seq x y z
N MET A 1 -2.79 -3.64 -6.17
CA MET A 1 -2.82 -3.84 -7.63
C MET A 1 -2.60 -5.32 -7.97
N PHE A 2 -3.23 -5.82 -9.03
CA PHE A 2 -3.32 -7.22 -9.51
C PHE A 2 -3.95 -8.26 -8.57
N LEU A 3 -3.92 -8.04 -7.26
CA LEU A 3 -4.66 -8.85 -6.31
C LEU A 3 -6.17 -8.68 -6.50
N ARG A 4 -6.93 -9.75 -6.24
CA ARG A 4 -8.39 -9.66 -6.14
C ARG A 4 -8.75 -8.85 -4.88
N PRO A 5 -9.68 -7.88 -4.96
CA PRO A 5 -10.04 -7.03 -3.82
C PRO A 5 -10.41 -7.78 -2.55
N ASP A 6 -11.18 -8.88 -2.69
CA ASP A 6 -11.65 -9.73 -1.60
C ASP A 6 -10.52 -10.43 -0.85
N ARG A 7 -9.33 -10.54 -1.45
CA ARG A 7 -8.16 -11.23 -0.86
C ARG A 7 -7.13 -10.30 -0.26
N VAL A 8 -7.23 -8.98 -0.48
CA VAL A 8 -6.22 -8.03 0.02
C VAL A 8 -6.07 -8.07 1.55
N PRO A 9 -7.16 -8.11 2.35
CA PRO A 9 -7.01 -8.21 3.81
C PRO A 9 -6.29 -9.49 4.25
N GLU A 10 -6.59 -10.63 3.63
CA GLU A 10 -5.94 -11.92 3.93
C GLU A 10 -4.46 -11.90 3.56
N VAL A 11 -4.11 -11.36 2.38
CA VAL A 11 -2.71 -11.23 1.94
C VAL A 11 -1.90 -10.35 2.88
N ILE A 12 -2.43 -9.19 3.28
CA ILE A 12 -1.72 -8.30 4.20
C ILE A 12 -1.61 -8.93 5.61
N GLY A 13 -2.67 -9.61 6.06
CA GLY A 13 -2.63 -10.38 7.30
C GLY A 13 -1.53 -11.46 7.30
N ASP A 14 -1.40 -12.19 6.19
CA ASP A 14 -0.35 -13.20 6.00
C ASP A 14 1.05 -12.58 5.98
N MET A 15 1.23 -11.45 5.30
CA MET A 15 2.47 -10.68 5.35
C MET A 15 2.81 -10.28 6.79
N HIS A 16 1.85 -9.73 7.55
CA HIS A 16 2.06 -9.35 8.95
C HIS A 16 2.43 -10.53 9.83
N ALA A 17 1.78 -11.68 9.64
CA ALA A 17 2.05 -12.90 10.42
C ALA A 17 3.48 -13.42 10.19
N HIS A 18 3.99 -13.30 8.95
CA HIS A 18 5.28 -13.86 8.56
C HIS A 18 6.44 -12.86 8.54
N THR A 19 6.20 -11.57 8.78
CA THR A 19 7.28 -10.63 9.11
C THR A 19 7.75 -10.86 10.56
N LEU A 20 9.05 -11.10 10.75
CA LEU A 20 9.66 -11.21 12.08
C LEU A 20 9.55 -9.89 12.86
N ALA A 21 9.58 -9.96 14.20
CA ALA A 21 9.66 -8.78 15.05
C ALA A 21 10.92 -7.94 14.69
N GLY A 22 10.77 -6.62 14.56
CA GLY A 22 11.83 -5.75 14.04
C GLY A 22 12.07 -5.83 12.53
N GLY A 23 11.40 -6.74 11.81
CA GLY A 23 11.42 -6.85 10.35
C GLY A 23 10.57 -5.77 9.67
N CYS A 24 10.75 -5.59 8.36
CA CYS A 24 10.09 -4.53 7.60
C CYS A 24 9.25 -5.06 6.44
N ASN A 25 8.17 -4.34 6.13
CA ASN A 25 7.41 -4.46 4.90
C ASN A 25 7.55 -3.18 4.07
N LEU A 26 7.77 -3.33 2.77
CA LEU A 26 7.77 -2.26 1.78
C LEU A 26 6.64 -2.51 0.78
N ILE A 27 5.71 -1.58 0.64
CA ILE A 27 4.61 -1.64 -0.32
C ILE A 27 4.61 -0.36 -1.16
N VAL A 28 4.45 -0.53 -2.46
CA VAL A 28 4.09 0.54 -3.41
C VAL A 28 2.89 0.04 -4.20
N CYS A 29 1.78 0.77 -4.16
CA CYS A 29 0.55 0.40 -4.86
C CYS A 29 -0.16 1.63 -5.40
N ALA A 30 -0.72 1.55 -6.60
CA ALA A 30 -1.55 2.64 -7.11
C ALA A 30 -2.80 2.82 -6.26
N MET A 31 -3.27 4.06 -6.29
CA MET A 31 -4.45 4.51 -5.57
C MET A 31 -5.56 4.91 -6.54
N ASP A 32 -6.76 4.97 -5.99
CA ASP A 32 -7.93 5.58 -6.63
C ASP A 32 -8.59 6.48 -5.59
N THR A 33 -8.46 7.80 -5.79
CA THR A 33 -8.92 8.82 -4.83
C THR A 33 -9.83 9.82 -5.51
N ALA A 34 -10.63 10.55 -4.71
CA ALA A 34 -11.55 11.54 -5.27
C ALA A 34 -10.83 12.69 -6.01
N THR A 35 -9.63 13.07 -5.56
CA THR A 35 -8.83 14.14 -6.16
C THR A 35 -7.97 13.66 -7.31
N THR A 36 -7.52 12.39 -7.27
CA THR A 36 -6.72 11.75 -8.32
C THR A 36 -7.31 10.37 -8.65
N PRO A 37 -8.41 10.31 -9.42
CA PRO A 37 -9.01 9.04 -9.79
C PRO A 37 -8.07 8.22 -10.68
N CYS A 38 -8.07 6.91 -10.50
CA CYS A 38 -7.22 6.02 -11.28
C CYS A 38 -7.79 5.84 -12.70
N PRO A 39 -7.09 6.28 -13.78
CA PRO A 39 -7.55 6.10 -15.15
C PRO A 39 -7.40 4.65 -15.66
N ILE A 40 -6.75 3.77 -14.90
CA ILE A 40 -6.50 2.39 -15.28
C ILE A 40 -7.38 1.46 -14.45
N GLY A 41 -8.10 0.56 -15.11
CA GLY A 41 -8.97 -0.44 -14.48
C GLY A 41 -8.21 -1.57 -13.79
N PHE A 42 -7.33 -1.25 -12.83
CA PHE A 42 -6.68 -2.25 -12.01
C PHE A 42 -7.71 -2.97 -11.14
N PRO A 43 -7.55 -4.29 -10.89
CA PRO A 43 -8.47 -5.03 -10.04
C PRO A 43 -8.58 -4.46 -8.63
N PHE A 44 -7.50 -3.88 -8.11
CA PHE A 44 -7.45 -3.28 -6.77
C PHE A 44 -6.49 -2.07 -6.73
N THR A 45 -6.96 -1.02 -6.07
CA THR A 45 -6.25 0.21 -5.70
C THR A 45 -6.54 0.53 -4.23
N PHE A 46 -5.64 1.25 -3.57
CA PHE A 46 -5.94 1.78 -2.23
C PHE A 46 -6.69 3.11 -2.34
N GLY A 47 -7.58 3.37 -1.38
CA GLY A 47 -8.07 4.71 -1.10
C GLY A 47 -7.08 5.53 -0.28
N GLU A 48 -7.39 6.82 -0.08
CA GLU A 48 -6.62 7.72 0.78
C GLU A 48 -6.48 7.17 2.20
N GLY A 49 -5.27 7.14 2.75
CA GLY A 49 -4.95 6.65 4.09
C GLY A 49 -5.05 5.14 4.30
N ALA A 50 -5.72 4.40 3.41
CA ALA A 50 -6.09 3.00 3.65
C ALA A 50 -4.89 2.07 3.89
N LEU A 51 -3.77 2.29 3.19
CA LEU A 51 -2.55 1.50 3.41
C LEU A 51 -1.93 1.79 4.78
N LYS A 52 -1.85 3.07 5.18
CA LYS A 52 -1.33 3.47 6.50
C LYS A 52 -2.16 2.88 7.63
N ASP A 53 -3.48 2.94 7.49
CA ASP A 53 -4.42 2.42 8.50
C ASP A 53 -4.29 0.90 8.64
N THR A 54 -4.04 0.19 7.53
CA THR A 54 -3.81 -1.26 7.56
C THR A 54 -2.55 -1.63 8.37
N TYR A 55 -1.56 -0.74 8.43
CA TYR A 55 -0.32 -0.90 9.20
C TYR A 55 -0.34 -0.20 10.56
N ALA A 56 -1.53 0.11 11.10
CA ALA A 56 -1.66 0.69 12.43
C ALA A 56 -0.91 -0.14 13.50
N GLY A 57 -0.15 0.56 14.35
CA GLY A 57 0.68 -0.06 15.38
C GLY A 57 2.08 -0.48 14.93
N TRP A 58 2.39 -0.44 13.63
CA TRP A 58 3.76 -0.59 13.13
C TRP A 58 4.50 0.75 13.15
N GLU A 59 5.83 0.71 13.28
CA GLU A 59 6.67 1.90 13.14
C GLU A 59 6.76 2.27 11.66
N VAL A 60 6.15 3.40 11.28
CA VAL A 60 6.18 3.90 9.90
C VAL A 60 7.49 4.64 9.65
N LEU A 61 8.44 4.00 8.95
CA LEU A 61 9.74 4.57 8.60
C LEU A 61 9.64 5.51 7.39
N LYS A 62 8.73 5.24 6.47
CA LYS A 62 8.38 6.11 5.34
C LYS A 62 6.91 5.92 4.97
N TYR A 63 6.21 7.02 4.75
CA TYR A 63 4.88 7.01 4.13
C TYR A 63 4.68 8.23 3.24
N ASN A 64 4.15 8.02 2.04
CA ASN A 64 3.61 9.08 1.19
C ASN A 64 2.52 8.53 0.25
N GLU A 65 1.77 9.45 -0.33
CA GLU A 65 0.72 9.21 -1.33
C GLU A 65 0.95 10.13 -2.54
N ASP A 66 2.16 10.12 -3.06
CA ASP A 66 2.61 11.08 -4.05
C ASP A 66 2.15 10.68 -5.47
N LEU A 67 2.09 11.67 -6.38
CA LEU A 67 1.96 11.40 -7.81
C LEU A 67 3.25 10.75 -8.34
N GLY A 68 3.08 9.70 -9.15
CA GLY A 68 4.14 8.99 -9.83
C GLY A 68 3.82 8.78 -11.30
N THR A 69 4.83 8.35 -12.05
CA THR A 69 4.73 8.09 -13.49
C THR A 69 4.93 6.60 -13.76
N MET A 70 3.95 5.96 -14.38
CA MET A 70 4.06 4.60 -14.89
C MET A 70 5.08 4.53 -16.04
N HIS A 71 5.64 3.35 -16.31
CA HIS A 71 6.59 3.16 -17.42
C HIS A 71 6.02 3.56 -18.80
N ASN A 72 4.70 3.53 -18.98
CA ASN A 72 4.03 3.97 -20.21
C ASN A 72 3.71 5.49 -20.23
N GLY A 73 4.19 6.25 -19.26
CA GLY A 73 3.99 7.71 -19.16
C GLY A 73 2.72 8.16 -18.44
N ALA A 74 1.81 7.25 -18.07
CA ALA A 74 0.60 7.62 -17.34
C ALA A 74 0.91 8.13 -15.93
N GLN A 75 0.25 9.22 -15.51
CA GLN A 75 0.34 9.75 -14.15
C GLN A 75 -0.69 9.04 -13.25
N LEU A 76 -0.26 8.54 -12.10
CA LEU A 76 -1.10 7.91 -11.07
C LEU A 76 -0.64 8.36 -9.69
N GLN A 77 -1.52 8.34 -8.70
CA GLN A 77 -1.13 8.45 -7.30
C GLN A 77 -0.73 7.08 -6.76
N PHE A 78 0.30 7.02 -5.91
CA PHE A 78 0.79 5.79 -5.30
C PHE A 78 0.93 5.91 -3.79
N ALA A 79 0.36 4.95 -3.06
CA ALA A 79 0.66 4.75 -1.65
C ALA A 79 2.00 4.02 -1.54
N THR A 80 3.00 4.68 -0.94
CA THR A 80 4.32 4.10 -0.67
C THR A 80 4.51 4.01 0.83
N LEU A 81 4.72 2.80 1.34
CA LEU A 81 4.93 2.53 2.76
C LEU A 81 6.18 1.69 2.97
N LEU A 82 7.06 2.13 3.86
CA LEU A 82 8.04 1.28 4.55
C LEU A 82 7.69 1.29 6.05
N ALA A 83 7.29 0.14 6.58
CA ALA A 83 6.91 0.00 7.99
C ALA A 83 7.67 -1.16 8.65
N ARG A 84 8.07 -0.96 9.91
CA ARG A 84 8.75 -1.96 10.73
C ARG A 84 7.80 -2.52 11.78
N LYS A 85 7.77 -3.85 11.90
CA LYS A 85 7.00 -4.55 12.91
C LYS A 85 7.63 -4.27 14.29
N PRO A 86 6.85 -3.93 15.33
CA PRO A 86 7.39 -3.70 16.66
C PRO A 86 8.27 -4.87 17.12
N ALA A 87 9.45 -4.54 17.68
CA ALA A 87 10.21 -5.51 18.46
C ALA A 87 9.45 -5.72 19.78
N ALA A 88 9.28 -6.98 20.19
CA ALA A 88 8.76 -7.31 21.51
C ALA A 88 9.74 -6.86 22.60
#